data_AF-A0A7W1VEP7-F1
#
_entry.id   AF-A0A7W1VEP7-F1
#
_cell.length_a   1.000
_cell.length_b   1.000
_cell.length_c   1.000
_cell.angle_alpha   90.00
_cell.angle_beta   90.00
_cell.angle_gamma   90.00
#
_symmetry.space_group_name_H-M   'P 1'
#
loop_
_entity.id
_entity.type
_entity.pdbx_description
1 polymer ?
#
loop_
_entity_poly.entity_id
_entity_poly.type
_entity_poly.pdbx_seq_one_letter_code
_entity_poly.pdbx_strand_id
1 'polypeptide(L)'
;MKPKLCLYTDSLEPSGVGEHMLTLAAELSRRFCISFVCPASQSGLAFIKRAKALNLKTLELEVRGEAVNHQSLGDWLRAGGADIFHCHAGIGWEGHDGIYKARAAHVPLIVRTEHLPYLITDSG
;
A
#
# COMPACT_ATOMS: atom_id res chain seq x y z
N MET A 1 -23.07 2.60 0.44
CA MET A 1 -21.82 2.98 -0.27
C MET A 1 -20.77 1.91 0.02
N LYS A 2 -19.92 1.50 -0.92
CA LYS A 2 -18.85 0.54 -0.62
C LYS A 2 -17.80 1.19 0.29
N PRO A 3 -17.25 0.50 1.31
CA PRO A 3 -16.16 1.04 2.12
C PRO A 3 -14.90 1.29 1.27
N LYS A 4 -14.11 2.29 1.64
CA LYS A 4 -12.86 2.68 0.99
C LYS A 4 -11.68 1.95 1.62
N LEU A 5 -11.00 1.13 0.83
CA LEU A 5 -9.80 0.39 1.24
C LEU A 5 -8.58 0.99 0.55
N CYS A 6 -7.63 1.49 1.33
CA CYS A 6 -6.33 1.96 0.85
C CYS A 6 -5.30 0.86 1.06
N LEU A 7 -4.86 0.22 -0.03
CA LEU A 7 -3.72 -0.70 -0.03
C LEU A 7 -2.44 0.10 -0.21
N TYR A 8 -1.49 -0.08 0.69
CA TYR A 8 -0.28 0.72 0.74
C TYR A 8 0.98 -0.11 1.01
N THR A 9 2.07 0.28 0.35
CA THR A 9 3.45 -0.08 0.72
C THR A 9 4.35 1.13 0.46
N ASP A 10 5.41 1.31 1.25
CA ASP A 10 6.51 2.25 0.99
C ASP A 10 7.75 1.55 0.42
N SER A 11 7.67 0.27 0.10
CA SER A 11 8.79 -0.44 -0.51
C SER A 11 9.10 0.15 -1.90
N LEU A 12 10.36 0.53 -2.11
CA LEU A 12 10.85 0.95 -3.43
C LEU A 12 10.86 -0.21 -4.42
N GLU A 13 10.79 -1.45 -3.95
CA GLU A 13 10.69 -2.65 -4.77
C GLU A 13 9.53 -3.54 -4.28
N PRO A 14 8.27 -3.18 -4.58
CA PRO A 14 7.11 -3.88 -4.05
C PRO A 14 7.11 -5.39 -4.31
N SER A 15 7.70 -5.88 -5.41
CA SER A 15 7.90 -7.31 -5.71
C SER A 15 6.65 -8.17 -5.34
N GLY A 16 6.82 -9.22 -4.52
CA GLY A 16 5.72 -10.06 -4.04
C GLY A 16 4.66 -9.34 -3.21
N VAL A 17 5.02 -8.29 -2.47
CA VAL A 17 4.06 -7.43 -1.75
C VAL A 17 3.11 -6.76 -2.74
N GLY A 18 3.64 -6.21 -3.83
CA GLY A 18 2.85 -5.59 -4.90
C GLY A 18 1.91 -6.58 -5.57
N GLU A 19 2.37 -7.81 -5.81
CA GLU A 19 1.52 -8.89 -6.36
C GLU A 19 0.36 -9.23 -5.42
N HIS A 20 0.65 -9.38 -4.12
CA HIS A 20 -0.38 -9.64 -3.12
C HIS A 20 -1.41 -8.52 -3.07
N MET A 21 -0.98 -7.26 -3.12
CA MET A 21 -1.88 -6.10 -3.15
C MET A 21 -2.78 -6.10 -4.39
N LEU A 22 -2.25 -6.39 -5.59
CA LEU A 22 -3.05 -6.44 -6.82
C LEU A 22 -4.05 -7.59 -6.82
N THR A 23 -3.64 -8.79 -6.41
CA THR A 23 -4.52 -9.96 -6.29
C THR A 23 -5.65 -9.67 -5.30
N LEU A 24 -5.32 -9.14 -4.13
CA LEU A 24 -6.32 -8.77 -3.13
C LEU A 24 -7.29 -7.71 -3.66
N ALA A 25 -6.79 -6.71 -4.39
CA ALA A 25 -7.62 -5.67 -4.98
C ALA A 25 -8.62 -6.22 -6.01
N ALA A 26 -8.17 -7.14 -6.88
CA ALA A 26 -9.03 -7.77 -7.88
C ALA A 26 -10.22 -8.49 -7.23
N GLU A 27 -9.95 -9.31 -6.21
CA GLU A 27 -10.97 -10.09 -5.49
C GLU A 27 -11.93 -9.23 -4.65
N LEU A 28 -11.41 -8.15 -4.05
CA LEU A 28 -12.19 -7.29 -3.15
C LEU A 28 -12.94 -6.15 -3.87
N SER A 29 -12.66 -5.88 -5.15
CA SER A 29 -13.23 -4.78 -5.94
C SER A 29 -14.78 -4.75 -5.96
N ARG A 30 -15.42 -5.92 -5.84
CA ARG A 30 -16.89 -6.01 -5.76
C ARG A 30 -17.45 -5.50 -4.43
N ARG A 31 -16.65 -5.49 -3.36
CA ARG A 31 -17.08 -5.14 -1.99
C ARG A 31 -16.54 -3.78 -1.53
N PHE A 32 -15.39 -3.34 -2.06
CA PHE A 32 -14.70 -2.12 -1.64
C PHE A 32 -14.46 -1.16 -2.81
N CYS A 33 -14.32 0.13 -2.49
CA CYS A 33 -13.69 1.12 -3.35
C CYS A 33 -12.20 1.14 -3.02
N ILE A 34 -11.35 0.62 -3.90
CA ILE A 34 -9.95 0.35 -3.58
C ILE A 34 -9.03 1.42 -4.19
N SER A 35 -8.10 1.93 -3.37
CA SER A 35 -6.93 2.68 -3.85
C SER A 35 -5.64 1.90 -3.64
N PHE A 36 -4.73 2.01 -4.60
CA PHE A 36 -3.42 1.37 -4.58
C PHE A 36 -2.34 2.47 -4.47
N VAL A 37 -1.52 2.39 -3.43
CA VAL A 37 -0.50 3.41 -3.14
C VAL A 37 0.86 2.76 -3.00
N CYS A 38 1.83 3.21 -3.79
CA CYS A 38 3.22 2.80 -3.66
C CYS A 38 4.18 3.89 -4.20
N PRO A 39 5.50 3.77 -3.94
CA PRO A 39 6.49 4.69 -4.46
C PRO A 39 6.57 4.71 -5.99
N ALA A 40 6.85 5.89 -6.54
CA ALA A 40 7.11 6.09 -7.97
C ALA A 40 8.51 5.62 -8.41
N SER A 41 9.00 4.50 -7.86
CA SER A 41 10.21 3.83 -8.34
C SER A 41 9.94 3.14 -9.68
N GLN A 42 11.00 2.68 -10.38
CA GLN A 42 10.82 1.96 -11.65
C GLN A 42 9.90 0.72 -11.50
N SER A 43 10.10 -0.07 -10.45
CA SER A 43 9.27 -1.24 -10.15
C SER A 43 7.87 -0.84 -9.64
N GLY A 44 7.76 0.19 -8.80
CA GLY A 44 6.49 0.70 -8.30
C GLY A 44 5.59 1.24 -9.42
N LEU A 45 6.15 1.97 -10.39
CA LEU A 45 5.40 2.47 -11.55
C LEU A 45 4.79 1.33 -12.41
N ALA A 46 5.46 0.18 -12.49
CA ALA A 46 4.90 -0.99 -13.18
C ALA A 46 3.64 -1.53 -12.45
N PHE A 47 3.65 -1.58 -11.11
CA PHE A 47 2.49 -1.94 -10.31
C PHE A 47 1.37 -0.91 -10.40
N ILE A 48 1.70 0.39 -10.38
CA ILE A 48 0.71 1.47 -10.56
C ILE A 48 0.02 1.35 -11.92
N LYS A 49 0.76 1.07 -13.00
CA LYS A 49 0.17 0.84 -14.33
C LYS A 49 -0.82 -0.33 -14.32
N ARG A 50 -0.48 -1.43 -13.65
CA ARG A 50 -1.36 -2.60 -13.51
C ARG A 50 -2.59 -2.30 -12.64
N ALA A 51 -2.43 -1.56 -11.55
CA ALA A 51 -3.54 -1.10 -10.71
C ALA A 51 -4.51 -0.20 -11.51
N LYS A 52 -3.98 0.73 -12.32
CA LYS A 52 -4.80 1.56 -13.22
C LYS A 52 -5.57 0.71 -14.24
N ALA A 53 -4.95 -0.34 -14.79
CA ALA A 53 -5.62 -1.28 -15.71
C ALA A 53 -6.77 -2.07 -15.04
N LEU A 54 -6.72 -2.24 -13.72
CA LEU A 54 -7.82 -2.79 -12.90
C LEU A 54 -8.87 -1.73 -12.50
N ASN A 55 -8.80 -0.51 -13.05
CA ASN A 55 -9.66 0.64 -12.71
C ASN A 55 -9.56 1.07 -11.24
N LEU A 56 -8.42 0.84 -10.59
CA LEU A 56 -8.17 1.29 -9.23
C LEU A 56 -7.77 2.77 -9.21
N LYS A 57 -8.13 3.48 -8.14
CA LYS A 57 -7.51 4.77 -7.84
C LYS A 57 -6.05 4.53 -7.43
N THR A 58 -5.12 5.32 -7.93
CA THR A 58 -3.71 5.16 -7.59
C THR A 58 -3.11 6.45 -7.04
N LEU A 59 -2.23 6.32 -6.06
CA LEU A 59 -1.37 7.42 -5.63
C LEU A 59 0.09 6.96 -5.76
N GLU A 60 0.87 7.78 -6.45
CA GLU A 60 2.30 7.61 -6.62
C GLU A 60 2.99 8.43 -5.51
N LEU A 61 3.77 7.77 -4.64
CA LEU A 61 4.54 8.46 -3.62
C LEU A 61 5.83 8.99 -4.24
N GLU A 62 6.17 10.23 -3.90
CA GLU A 62 7.41 10.86 -4.37
C GLU A 62 8.61 10.13 -3.74
N VAL A 63 9.63 9.86 -4.56
CA VAL A 63 10.88 9.22 -4.16
C VAL A 63 12.03 10.22 -4.31
N ARG A 64 12.86 10.37 -3.26
CA ARG A 64 14.05 11.21 -3.25
C ARG A 64 15.25 10.36 -2.84
N GLY A 65 16.01 9.88 -3.82
CA GLY A 65 17.05 8.87 -3.57
C GLY A 65 16.42 7.57 -3.06
N GLU A 66 16.81 7.14 -1.86
CA GLU A 66 16.24 5.95 -1.20
C GLU A 66 15.07 6.27 -0.25
N ALA A 67 14.71 7.56 -0.10
CA ALA A 67 13.65 7.97 0.80
C ALA A 67 12.30 8.15 0.08
N VAL A 68 11.23 7.67 0.71
CA VAL A 68 9.85 7.89 0.26
C VAL A 68 9.24 9.06 1.02
N ASN A 69 8.70 10.04 0.29
CA ASN A 69 7.99 11.16 0.88
C ASN A 69 6.50 10.83 1.05
N HIS A 70 6.04 10.89 2.30
CA HIS A 70 4.67 10.54 2.70
C HIS A 70 3.73 11.75 2.82
N GLN A 71 4.15 12.95 2.42
CA GLN A 71 3.30 14.14 2.52
C GLN A 71 2.04 14.01 1.66
N SER A 72 2.19 13.61 0.40
CA SER A 72 1.08 13.40 -0.53
C SER A 72 0.10 12.34 -0.05
N LEU A 73 0.58 11.30 0.65
CA LEU A 73 -0.28 10.30 1.29
C LEU A 73 -1.15 10.92 2.39
N GLY A 74 -0.57 11.73 3.26
CA GLY A 74 -1.32 12.40 4.32
C GLY A 74 -2.42 13.31 3.75
N ASP A 75 -2.09 14.10 2.72
CA ASP A 75 -3.04 14.98 2.05
C ASP A 75 -4.15 14.19 1.35
N TRP A 76 -3.79 13.09 0.67
CA TRP A 76 -4.73 12.17 0.02
C TRP A 76 -5.72 11.56 1.02
N LEU A 77 -5.24 11.05 2.14
CA LEU A 77 -6.08 10.43 3.16
C LEU A 77 -7.02 11.44 3.81
N ARG A 78 -6.58 12.69 4.04
CA ARG A 78 -7.44 13.76 4.57
C ARG A 78 -8.53 14.18 3.59
N ALA A 79 -8.21 14.31 2.31
CA ALA A 79 -9.16 14.78 1.30
C ALA A 79 -10.16 13.69 0.88
N GLY A 80 -9.67 12.47 0.65
CA GLY A 80 -10.44 11.36 0.11
C GLY A 80 -11.07 10.45 1.16
N GLY A 81 -10.47 10.40 2.35
CA GLY A 81 -10.78 9.41 3.39
C GLY A 81 -10.40 7.98 2.99
N ALA A 82 -10.14 7.16 4.00
CA ALA A 82 -10.15 5.71 3.89
C ALA A 82 -10.89 5.16 5.11
N ASP A 83 -11.73 4.14 4.92
CA ASP A 83 -12.35 3.43 6.04
C ASP A 83 -11.36 2.41 6.61
N ILE A 84 -10.51 1.87 5.74
CA ILE A 84 -9.46 0.90 6.06
C ILE A 84 -8.17 1.31 5.36
N PHE A 85 -7.08 1.42 6.11
CA PHE A 85 -5.71 1.54 5.58
C PHE A 85 -4.97 0.24 5.83
N HIS A 86 -4.58 -0.44 4.78
CA HIS A 86 -3.93 -1.75 4.83
C HIS A 86 -2.50 -1.63 4.33
N CYS A 87 -1.58 -1.60 5.29
CA CYS A 87 -0.16 -1.56 5.05
C CYS A 87 0.37 -2.97 4.78
N HIS A 88 1.08 -3.15 3.67
CA HIS A 88 1.84 -4.36 3.39
C HIS A 88 3.33 -4.05 3.51
N ALA A 89 3.98 -4.73 4.46
CA ALA A 89 5.40 -4.59 4.74
C ALA A 89 6.09 -5.90 4.34
N GLY A 90 7.11 -5.83 3.48
CA GLY A 90 7.99 -6.95 3.17
C GLY A 90 8.94 -7.28 4.33
N ILE A 91 9.19 -6.30 5.20
CA ILE A 91 10.04 -6.48 6.37
C ILE A 91 9.63 -5.59 7.56
N GLY A 92 10.10 -5.92 8.77
CA GLY A 92 9.61 -5.36 10.02
C GLY A 92 9.72 -3.83 10.16
N TRP A 93 10.64 -3.18 9.45
CA TRP A 93 10.81 -1.72 9.48
C TRP A 93 10.03 -0.95 8.42
N GLU A 94 9.41 -1.61 7.45
CA GLU A 94 8.63 -0.93 6.41
C GLU A 94 7.23 -0.51 6.91
N GLY A 95 6.72 0.58 6.34
CA GLY A 95 5.34 1.02 6.42
C GLY A 95 4.96 1.90 7.62
N HIS A 96 5.89 2.15 8.54
CA HIS A 96 5.60 2.91 9.77
C HIS A 96 5.17 4.35 9.48
N ASP A 97 5.85 5.04 8.56
CA ASP A 97 5.51 6.42 8.20
C ASP A 97 4.11 6.53 7.58
N GLY A 98 3.74 5.59 6.71
CA GLY A 98 2.39 5.52 6.15
C GLY A 98 1.33 5.28 7.22
N ILE A 99 1.59 4.39 8.17
CA ILE A 99 0.70 4.14 9.32
C ILE A 99 0.54 5.43 10.16
N TYR A 100 1.62 6.16 10.43
CA TYR A 100 1.54 7.44 11.15
C TYR A 100 0.72 8.48 10.38
N LYS A 101 0.86 8.58 9.05
CA LYS A 101 0.00 9.45 8.23
C LYS A 101 -1.46 9.02 8.28
N ALA A 102 -1.76 7.72 8.24
CA ALA A 102 -3.12 7.20 8.35
C ALA A 102 -3.74 7.50 9.72
N ARG A 103 -2.98 7.35 10.82
CA ARG A 103 -3.41 7.75 12.16
C ARG A 103 -3.70 9.25 12.24
N ALA A 104 -2.80 10.08 11.72
CA ALA A 104 -2.97 11.53 11.71
C ALA A 104 -4.14 12.00 10.82
N ALA A 105 -4.52 11.21 9.82
CA ALA A 105 -5.71 11.44 9.00
C ALA A 105 -7.00 10.83 9.61
N HIS A 106 -6.93 10.29 10.83
CA HIS A 106 -8.05 9.66 11.54
C HIS A 106 -8.70 8.49 10.79
N VAL A 107 -7.89 7.69 10.06
CA VAL A 107 -8.39 6.45 9.45
C VAL A 107 -8.91 5.51 10.56
N PRO A 108 -10.18 5.03 10.50
CA PRO A 108 -10.78 4.25 11.58
C PRO A 108 -10.11 2.90 11.82
N LEU A 109 -9.75 2.19 10.75
CA LEU A 109 -9.13 0.87 10.82
C LEU A 109 -7.79 0.85 10.08
N ILE A 110 -6.74 0.45 10.79
CA ILE A 110 -5.40 0.27 10.22
C ILE A 110 -5.01 -1.19 10.39
N VAL A 111 -4.73 -1.85 9.28
CA VAL A 111 -4.27 -3.24 9.22
C VAL A 111 -2.84 -3.24 8.71
N ARG A 112 -1.98 -4.05 9.34
CA ARG A 112 -0.63 -4.31 8.84
C ARG A 112 -0.49 -5.79 8.55
N THR A 113 -0.05 -6.12 7.35
CA THR A 113 0.35 -7.48 6.98
C THR A 113 1.84 -7.49 6.69
N GLU A 114 2.56 -8.37 7.36
CA GLU A 114 4.00 -8.56 7.23
C GLU A 114 4.26 -9.78 6.36
N HIS A 115 4.97 -9.59 5.25
CA HIS A 115 5.39 -10.63 4.31
C HIS A 115 6.83 -11.04 4.62
N LEU A 116 7.10 -11.30 5.90
CA LEU A 116 8.44 -11.67 6.36
C LEU A 116 8.86 -13.00 5.71
N PRO A 117 9.99 -13.04 4.98
CA PRO A 117 10.54 -14.29 4.54
C PRO A 117 11.02 -15.04 5.78
N TYR A 118 10.27 -16.07 6.20
CA TYR A 118 10.82 -17.09 7.07
C TYR A 118 11.67 -18.02 6.20
N LEU A 119 12.98 -17.92 6.34
CA LEU A 119 13.85 -18.99 5.87
C LEU A 119 13.66 -20.15 6.84
N ILE A 120 12.95 -21.20 6.41
CA ILE A 120 12.96 -22.48 7.11
C ILE A 120 14.37 -23.06 6.91
N THR A 121 15.22 -22.89 7.92
CA THR A 121 16.58 -23.44 7.92
C THR A 121 16.64 -24.88 8.44
N ASP A 122 15.52 -25.39 8.92
CA ASP A 122 15.40 -26.78 9.40
C ASP A 122 15.22 -27.71 8.21
N SER A 123 16.05 -28.75 8.12
CA SER A 123 15.95 -29.79 7.08
C SER A 123 14.80 -30.77 7.33
N GLY A 124 14.15 -30.71 8.51
CA GLY A 124 13.21 -31.72 8.99
C GLY A 124 13.88 -32.72 9.92
#